data_AF-A0A3C1DM45-F1
#
_entry.id   AF-A0A3C1DM45-F1
#
_cell.length_a   1.000
_cell.length_b   1.000
_cell.length_c   1.000
_cell.angle_alpha   90.00
_cell.angle_beta   90.00
_cell.angle_gamma   90.00
#
_symmetry.space_group_name_H-M   'P 1'
#
loop_
_entity.id
_entity.type
_entity.pdbx_description
1 polymer ?
#
loop_
_entity_poly.entity_id
_entity_poly.type
_entity_poly.pdbx_seq_one_letter_code
_entity_poly.pdbx_strand_id
1 'polypeptide(L)'
;VGMNHFFHGPNAPGGGDQVFWQGHASPGAYSRAYLEGRLTETQLDGFRQELSHPGGGLPSYPHPRLMPDFWRFPTVSMGLGPINSIYQARFNRYLHDRGIKDTSDQHVWAFL
;
A
#
# COMPACT_ATOMS: atom_id res chain seq x y z
N VAL A 1 10.89 9.25 -6.94
CA VAL A 1 10.04 10.00 -7.90
C VAL A 1 8.56 9.89 -7.53
N GLY A 2 7.94 8.71 -7.58
CA GLY A 2 6.50 8.53 -7.25
C GLY A 2 6.07 9.17 -5.92
N MET A 3 6.73 8.81 -4.81
CA MET A 3 6.40 9.35 -3.47
C MET A 3 6.69 10.85 -3.27
N ASN A 4 7.50 11.48 -4.12
CA ASN A 4 7.84 12.90 -3.96
C ASN A 4 6.98 13.81 -4.86
N HIS A 5 6.42 13.29 -5.95
CA HIS A 5 5.82 14.12 -7.00
C HIS A 5 4.47 13.63 -7.54
N PHE A 6 4.06 12.39 -7.24
CA PHE A 6 2.87 11.79 -7.89
C PHE A 6 1.88 11.22 -6.89
N PHE A 7 2.32 10.42 -5.92
CA PHE A 7 1.39 9.67 -5.09
C PHE A 7 0.64 10.55 -4.10
N HIS A 8 -0.69 10.51 -4.19
CA HIS A 8 -1.55 11.19 -3.25
C HIS A 8 -1.86 10.32 -2.03
N GLY A 9 -1.63 10.87 -0.84
CA GLY A 9 -1.95 10.23 0.42
C GLY A 9 -3.47 10.17 0.70
N PRO A 10 -3.91 9.42 1.72
CA PRO A 10 -5.33 9.16 1.98
C PRO A 10 -6.16 10.42 2.23
N ASN A 11 -5.51 11.48 2.73
CA ASN A 11 -6.13 12.76 3.10
C ASN A 11 -6.06 13.82 1.98
N ALA A 12 -5.63 13.44 0.77
CA ALA A 12 -5.68 14.36 -0.37
C ALA A 12 -7.14 14.77 -0.66
N PRO A 13 -7.41 16.00 -1.13
CA PRO A 13 -8.77 16.50 -1.35
C PRO A 13 -9.65 15.59 -2.23
N GLY A 14 -9.09 15.03 -3.31
CA GLY A 14 -9.77 14.09 -4.22
C GLY A 14 -9.70 12.61 -3.80
N GLY A 15 -9.18 12.32 -2.59
CA GLY A 15 -8.91 10.98 -2.10
C GLY A 15 -7.53 10.45 -2.52
N GLY A 16 -7.00 9.51 -1.73
CA GLY A 16 -5.67 8.95 -1.98
C GLY A 16 -5.60 7.98 -3.15
N ASP A 17 -4.41 7.89 -3.73
CA ASP A 17 -4.09 6.91 -4.77
C ASP A 17 -4.08 5.48 -4.22
N GLN A 18 -4.35 4.53 -5.11
CA GLN A 18 -4.37 3.10 -4.81
C GLN A 18 -3.13 2.44 -5.40
N VAL A 19 -2.09 2.32 -4.57
CA VAL A 19 -0.77 1.82 -5.00
C VAL A 19 -0.61 0.33 -4.66
N PHE A 20 -0.56 -0.50 -5.69
CA PHE A 20 -0.27 -1.93 -5.62
C PHE A 20 1.25 -2.13 -5.69
N TRP A 21 1.92 -1.96 -4.55
CA TRP A 21 3.36 -2.16 -4.41
C TRP A 21 3.78 -3.57 -4.79
N GLN A 22 4.91 -3.75 -5.48
CA GLN A 22 5.48 -5.07 -5.73
C GLN A 22 5.83 -5.74 -4.39
N GLY A 23 5.32 -6.94 -4.13
CA GLY A 23 5.38 -7.56 -2.81
C GLY A 23 6.79 -7.67 -2.23
N HIS A 24 7.75 -8.12 -3.04
CA HIS A 24 9.15 -8.30 -2.62
C HIS A 24 9.91 -6.99 -2.39
N ALA A 25 9.38 -5.85 -2.82
CA ALA A 25 9.96 -4.53 -2.58
C ALA A 25 9.56 -3.93 -1.21
N SER A 26 8.85 -4.68 -0.36
CA SER A 26 8.43 -4.24 0.98
C SER A 26 9.54 -3.66 1.85
N PRO A 27 10.81 -4.13 1.84
CA PRO A 27 11.86 -3.52 2.66
C PRO A 27 12.08 -2.04 2.33
N GLY A 28 12.00 -1.65 1.06
CA GLY A 28 12.17 -0.25 0.66
C GLY A 28 11.03 0.65 1.17
N ALA A 29 9.80 0.14 1.17
CA ALA A 29 8.66 0.85 1.74
C ALA A 29 8.79 1.00 3.26
N TYR A 30 9.31 -0.01 3.96
CA TYR A 30 9.60 0.06 5.39
C TYR A 30 10.73 1.04 5.72
N SER A 31 11.83 1.03 4.96
CA SER A 31 12.93 1.99 5.13
C SER A 31 12.45 3.43 4.97
N ARG A 32 11.62 3.71 3.94
CA ARG A 32 11.00 5.02 3.77
C ARG A 32 10.11 5.38 4.97
N ALA A 33 9.25 4.46 5.41
CA ALA A 33 8.34 4.70 6.53
C ALA A 33 9.08 4.98 7.86
N TYR A 34 10.23 4.33 8.08
CA TYR A 34 11.13 4.64 9.20
C TYR A 34 11.70 6.05 9.11
N LEU A 35 12.22 6.46 7.94
CA LEU A 35 12.72 7.82 7.73
C LEU A 35 11.62 8.89 7.87
N GLU A 36 10.36 8.54 7.61
CA GLU A 36 9.18 9.38 7.81
C GLU A 36 8.69 9.37 9.28
N GLY A 37 9.35 8.64 10.19
CA GLY A 37 8.97 8.54 11.60
C GLY A 37 7.71 7.69 11.86
N ARG A 38 7.25 6.91 10.87
CA ARG A 38 6.06 6.05 10.98
C ARG A 38 6.36 4.64 11.52
N LEU A 39 7.62 4.22 11.50
CA LEU A 39 8.10 2.97 12.06
C LEU A 39 9.31 3.23 12.95
N THR A 40 9.51 2.39 13.96
CA THR A 40 10.67 2.45 14.85
C THR A 40 11.78 1.51 14.38
N GLU A 41 13.00 1.76 14.86
CA GLU A 41 14.15 0.86 14.63
C GLU A 41 13.87 -0.56 15.13
N THR A 42 13.28 -0.69 16.33
CA THR A 42 12.87 -1.98 16.90
C THR A 42 11.89 -2.76 16.00
N GLN A 43 10.99 -2.08 15.29
CA GLN A 43 10.10 -2.76 14.34
C GLN A 43 10.87 -3.23 13.09
N LEU A 44 11.84 -2.45 12.60
CA LEU A 44 12.69 -2.85 11.48
C LEU A 44 13.54 -4.07 11.83
N ASP A 45 14.11 -4.12 13.04
CA ASP A 45 14.87 -5.27 13.54
C ASP A 45 14.01 -6.55 13.60
N GLY A 46 12.71 -6.39 13.85
CA GLY A 46 11.71 -7.46 13.81
C GLY A 46 11.20 -7.85 12.41
N PHE A 47 11.84 -7.41 11.31
CA PHE A 47 11.39 -7.77 9.97
C PHE A 47 11.32 -9.30 9.77
N ARG A 48 10.15 -9.78 9.31
CA ARG A 48 9.78 -11.20 9.15
C ARG A 48 9.71 -12.00 10.45
N GLN A 49 9.70 -11.33 11.60
CA GLN A 49 9.63 -11.95 12.92
C GLN A 49 8.41 -11.47 13.72
N GLU A 50 7.25 -11.46 13.08
CA GLU A 50 6.00 -10.88 13.62
C GLU A 50 5.56 -11.48 14.96
N LEU A 51 5.91 -12.74 15.24
CA LEU A 51 5.57 -13.44 16.48
C LEU A 51 6.77 -13.57 17.44
N SER A 52 7.98 -13.76 16.92
CA SER A 52 9.15 -14.11 17.71
C SER A 52 9.95 -12.91 18.21
N HIS A 53 9.82 -11.75 17.56
CA HIS A 53 10.56 -10.56 17.95
C HIS A 53 9.90 -9.86 19.16
N PRO A 54 10.64 -9.58 20.25
CA PRO A 54 10.06 -9.03 21.49
C PRO A 54 9.32 -7.70 21.33
N GLY A 55 9.68 -6.88 20.35
CA GLY A 55 9.04 -5.60 20.05
C GLY A 55 7.92 -5.66 19.01
N GLY A 56 7.48 -6.86 18.64
CA GLY A 56 6.68 -7.08 17.42
C GLY A 56 7.55 -7.01 16.16
N GLY A 57 6.95 -7.34 15.00
CA GLY A 57 7.69 -7.42 13.74
C GLY A 57 6.89 -6.95 12.54
N LEU A 58 7.59 -6.81 11.42
CA LEU A 58 7.00 -6.39 10.15
C LEU A 58 6.76 -7.61 9.26
N PRO A 59 5.59 -7.74 8.63
CA PRO A 59 5.34 -8.83 7.71
C PRO A 59 6.30 -8.82 6.53
N SER A 60 6.51 -10.00 5.96
CA SER A 60 7.39 -10.15 4.79
C SER A 60 6.90 -9.36 3.58
N TYR A 61 5.59 -9.23 3.39
CA TYR A 61 4.94 -8.67 2.21
C TYR A 61 3.70 -7.84 2.60
N PRO A 62 3.05 -7.17 1.63
CA PRO A 62 1.80 -6.45 1.87
C PRO A 62 0.66 -7.35 2.36
N HIS A 63 0.51 -7.46 3.68
CA HIS A 63 -0.53 -8.25 4.34
C HIS A 63 -1.41 -7.34 5.20
N PRO A 64 -2.52 -6.80 4.68
CA PRO A 64 -3.43 -5.96 5.45
C PRO A 64 -3.99 -6.64 6.70
N ARG A 65 -4.14 -7.97 6.69
CA ARG A 65 -4.57 -8.73 7.87
C ARG A 65 -3.56 -8.68 9.02
N LEU A 66 -2.26 -8.61 8.70
CA LEU A 66 -1.18 -8.62 9.67
C LEU A 66 -0.76 -7.19 10.07
N MET A 67 -0.96 -6.22 9.18
CA MET A 67 -0.60 -4.82 9.39
C MET A 67 -1.68 -3.87 8.80
N PRO A 68 -2.87 -3.81 9.43
CA PRO A 68 -4.08 -3.19 8.87
C PRO A 68 -3.96 -1.68 8.63
N ASP A 69 -3.17 -0.99 9.45
CA ASP A 69 -2.99 0.46 9.36
C ASP A 69 -1.84 0.87 8.41
N PHE A 70 -1.18 -0.11 7.76
CA PHE A 70 -0.05 0.12 6.87
C PHE A 70 -0.30 -0.38 5.44
N TRP A 71 -0.61 -1.67 5.29
CA TRP A 71 -0.78 -2.29 3.98
C TRP A 71 -2.25 -2.31 3.53
N ARG A 72 -2.47 -2.10 2.21
CA ARG A 72 -3.81 -2.07 1.62
C ARG A 72 -4.10 -3.22 0.66
N PHE A 73 -3.13 -3.57 -0.20
CA PHE A 73 -3.34 -4.51 -1.29
C PHE A 73 -2.31 -5.65 -1.24
N PRO A 74 -2.73 -6.92 -1.13
CA PRO A 74 -1.82 -8.06 -1.20
C PRO A 74 -1.39 -8.35 -2.64
N THR A 75 -0.08 -8.36 -2.89
CA THR A 75 0.49 -8.40 -4.25
C THR A 75 1.57 -9.45 -4.46
N VAL A 76 2.03 -10.16 -3.42
CA VAL A 76 3.16 -11.09 -3.54
C VAL A 76 2.84 -12.34 -4.37
N SER A 77 1.58 -12.77 -4.39
CA SER A 77 1.14 -13.79 -5.34
C SER A 77 1.03 -13.15 -6.73
N MET A 78 2.06 -13.37 -7.54
CA MET A 78 2.19 -12.75 -8.85
C MET A 78 1.00 -13.08 -9.75
N GLY A 79 0.57 -12.10 -10.55
CA GLY A 79 -0.64 -12.18 -11.37
C GLY A 79 -1.90 -11.61 -10.71
N LEU A 80 -2.05 -11.74 -9.38
CA LEU A 80 -3.21 -11.17 -8.68
C LEU A 80 -3.18 -9.64 -8.63
N GLY A 81 -2.00 -9.05 -8.41
CA GLY A 81 -1.81 -7.59 -8.41
C GLY A 81 -2.32 -6.90 -9.69
N PRO A 82 -1.85 -7.29 -10.89
CA PRO A 82 -2.30 -6.68 -12.14
C PRO A 82 -3.81 -6.80 -12.37
N ILE A 83 -4.40 -8.00 -12.26
CA ILE A 83 -5.84 -8.16 -12.50
C ILE A 83 -6.68 -7.37 -11.48
N ASN A 84 -6.31 -7.38 -10.21
CA ASN A 84 -7.02 -6.62 -9.18
C ASN A 84 -6.91 -5.11 -9.40
N SER A 85 -5.76 -4.61 -9.87
CA SER A 85 -5.58 -3.18 -10.17
C SER A 85 -6.48 -2.70 -11.31
N ILE A 86 -6.67 -3.52 -12.36
CA ILE A 86 -7.60 -3.24 -13.46
C ILE A 86 -9.04 -3.14 -12.94
N TYR A 87 -9.46 -4.11 -12.14
CA TYR A 87 -10.81 -4.11 -11.57
C TYR A 87 -11.02 -3.01 -10.54
N GLN A 88 -9.98 -2.63 -9.79
CA GLN A 88 -10.00 -1.48 -8.88
C GLN A 88 -10.21 -0.17 -9.66
N ALA A 89 -9.47 0.05 -10.75
CA ALA A 89 -9.63 1.23 -11.59
C ALA A 89 -11.01 1.28 -12.24
N ARG A 90 -11.51 0.13 -12.72
CA ARG A 90 -12.89 -0.01 -13.21
C ARG A 90 -13.91 0.32 -12.13
N PHE A 91 -13.68 -0.10 -10.89
CA PHE A 91 -14.59 0.16 -9.79
C PHE A 91 -14.63 1.64 -9.40
N ASN A 92 -13.48 2.34 -9.44
CA ASN A 92 -13.45 3.79 -9.26
C ASN A 92 -14.34 4.49 -10.30
N ARG A 93 -14.18 4.13 -11.59
CA ARG A 93 -15.05 4.66 -12.67
C ARG A 93 -16.52 4.37 -12.40
N TYR A 94 -16.86 3.15 -11.99
CA TYR A 94 -18.22 2.82 -11.60
C TYR A 94 -18.76 3.71 -10.46
N LEU A 95 -17.97 3.94 -9.40
CA LEU A 95 -18.40 4.80 -8.28
C LEU A 95 -18.65 6.25 -8.72
N HIS A 96 -17.75 6.78 -9.55
CA HIS A 96 -17.87 8.12 -10.12
C HIS A 96 -19.10 8.24 -11.03
N ASP A 97 -19.24 7.35 -12.01
CA ASP A 97 -20.32 7.41 -13.01
C ASP A 97 -21.70 7.16 -12.40
N ARG A 98 -21.75 6.51 -11.24
CA ARG A 98 -22.97 6.30 -10.45
C ARG A 98 -23.27 7.41 -9.45
N GLY A 99 -22.41 8.42 -9.34
CA GLY A 99 -22.56 9.51 -8.36
C GLY A 99 -22.46 9.06 -6.91
N ILE A 100 -21.84 7.91 -6.63
CA ILE A 100 -21.69 7.37 -5.27
C ILE A 100 -20.53 8.05 -4.54
N LYS A 101 -19.43 8.26 -5.26
CA LYS A 101 -18.24 8.94 -4.77
C LYS A 101 -17.48 9.54 -5.94
N ASP A 102 -17.08 10.80 -5.83
CA ASP A 102 -16.13 11.36 -6.77
C ASP A 102 -14.75 10.71 -6.56
N THR A 103 -14.27 10.03 -7.60
CA THR A 103 -12.97 9.35 -7.64
C THR A 103 -12.12 9.82 -8.81
N SER A 104 -12.50 10.95 -9.44
CA SER A 104 -11.89 11.45 -10.68
C SER A 104 -10.40 11.78 -10.55
N ASP A 105 -9.97 12.19 -9.36
CA ASP A 105 -8.56 12.50 -9.04
C ASP A 105 -7.76 11.28 -8.54
N GLN A 106 -8.41 10.14 -8.28
CA GLN A 106 -7.74 8.96 -7.71
C GLN A 106 -7.11 8.09 -8.80
N HIS A 107 -5.82 7.79 -8.68
CA HIS A 107 -5.11 6.91 -9.60
C HIS A 107 -4.87 5.52 -9.02
N VAL A 108 -4.87 4.51 -9.90
CA VAL A 108 -4.46 3.14 -9.55
C VAL A 108 -3.10 2.86 -10.16
N TRP A 109 -2.12 2.54 -9.31
CA TRP A 109 -0.75 2.28 -9.72
C TRP A 109 -0.41 0.81 -9.47
N ALA A 110 -0.02 0.08 -10.53
CA ALA A 110 0.40 -1.31 -10.44
C ALA A 110 1.90 -1.45 -10.69
N PHE A 111 2.64 -1.94 -9.68
CA PHE A 111 4.07 -2.24 -9.79
C PHE A 111 4.25 -3.75 -10.01
N LEU A 112 4.78 -4.13 -11.18
CA LEU A 112 4.90 -5.51 -11.65
C LEU A 112 6.37 -5.92 -11.71
#